data_AF-A0A2J1DWP8-F1
#
_entry.id   AF-A0A2J1DWP8-F1
#
_cell.length_a   1.000
_cell.length_b   1.000
_cell.length_c   1.000
_cell.angle_alpha   90.00
_cell.angle_beta   90.00
_cell.angle_gamma   90.00
#
_symmetry.space_group_name_H-M   'P 1'
#
loop_
_entity.id
_entity.type
_entity.pdbx_description
1 polymer ?
#
loop_
_entity_poly.entity_id
_entity_poly.type
_entity_poly.pdbx_seq_one_letter_code
_entity_poly.pdbx_strand_id
1 'polypeptide(L)'
;MQIKEQDLNKLLPLLPDGNLTFSNLSSLFAASRLMRKMKLKVDDYIMLTDLTGLDVSNSPADTLDFVEAVNSLNKSPLKLADVQFLLRHEAGNLADREIKDDKIKSILEKLQKDYQSNFSANKSLFNANMTASEQKEILQNALARLSGVSEEDVKTFLKFIERDWTSPNNAKTFTDGKLSGLLNTIAIKANIDALAAAPGPDISSEQKNLVQAFLDAIAGYQLQAGKQTLLEQILAATFKADLELVKIVLKYALLKQPAPGAGFLSGILSADALIDVDITHTIPVFPAVTAVAFPDQYRALRLAHKLFPLVNSFKLENSDVESVLWGYK
;
A
#
# COMPACT_ATOMS: atom_id res chain seq x y z
N MET A 1 -14.61 46.21 -21.25
CA MET A 1 -14.44 45.01 -20.40
C MET A 1 -15.04 45.31 -19.03
N GLN A 2 -15.84 44.42 -18.43
CA GLN A 2 -16.35 44.59 -17.07
C GLN A 2 -15.53 43.73 -16.09
N ILE A 3 -14.20 43.93 -16.09
CA ILE A 3 -13.25 43.25 -15.21
C ILE A 3 -12.70 44.31 -14.26
N LYS A 4 -12.51 43.97 -12.97
CA LYS A 4 -11.85 44.87 -12.01
C LYS A 4 -10.37 45.00 -12.36
N GLU A 5 -9.76 46.15 -12.08
CA GLU A 5 -8.33 46.40 -12.36
C GLU A 5 -7.42 45.30 -11.77
N GLN A 6 -7.69 44.87 -10.53
CA GLN A 6 -6.94 43.79 -9.88
C GLN A 6 -7.02 42.45 -10.63
N ASP A 7 -8.18 42.12 -11.21
CA ASP A 7 -8.36 40.89 -11.97
C ASP A 7 -7.72 41.01 -13.37
N LEU A 8 -7.75 42.21 -13.97
CA LEU A 8 -7.06 42.47 -15.23
C LEU A 8 -5.56 42.26 -15.09
N ASN A 9 -4.96 42.79 -14.02
CA ASN A 9 -3.52 42.64 -13.75
C ASN A 9 -3.08 41.17 -13.63
N LYS A 10 -3.98 40.27 -13.21
CA LYS A 10 -3.71 38.82 -13.14
C LYS A 10 -3.81 38.12 -14.50
N LEU A 11 -4.57 38.68 -15.45
CA LEU A 11 -4.74 38.11 -16.79
C LEU A 11 -3.67 38.58 -17.78
N LEU A 12 -3.08 39.75 -17.57
CA LEU A 12 -2.04 40.30 -18.46
C LEU A 12 -0.85 39.33 -18.68
N PRO A 13 -0.34 38.59 -17.67
CA PRO A 13 0.74 37.62 -17.85
C PRO A 13 0.38 36.43 -18.75
N LEU A 14 -0.90 36.17 -19.00
CA LEU A 14 -1.34 35.10 -19.91
C LEU A 14 -1.24 35.50 -21.39
N LEU A 15 -0.92 36.77 -21.67
CA LEU A 15 -0.78 37.25 -23.05
C LEU A 15 0.59 36.86 -23.64
N PRO A 16 0.67 36.57 -24.95
CA PRO A 16 1.91 36.10 -25.58
C PRO A 16 3.10 37.07 -25.52
N ASP A 17 2.85 38.37 -25.61
CA ASP A 17 3.89 39.41 -25.75
C ASP A 17 3.66 40.66 -24.88
N GLY A 18 2.63 40.66 -24.02
CA GLY A 18 2.30 41.75 -23.10
C GLY A 18 1.87 43.07 -23.76
N ASN A 19 1.80 43.13 -25.10
CA ASN A 19 1.45 44.35 -25.84
C ASN A 19 -0.07 44.53 -25.93
N LEU A 20 -0.57 45.77 -26.02
CA LEU A 20 -1.99 46.05 -26.24
C LEU A 20 -2.37 45.96 -27.72
N THR A 21 -2.12 44.82 -28.35
CA THR A 21 -2.55 44.55 -29.73
C THR A 21 -4.04 44.23 -29.79
N PHE A 22 -4.65 44.37 -30.97
CA PHE A 22 -6.05 43.96 -31.17
C PHE A 22 -6.28 42.49 -30.84
N SER A 23 -5.30 41.63 -31.16
CA SER A 23 -5.33 40.21 -30.82
C SER A 23 -5.41 40.01 -29.31
N ASN A 24 -4.50 40.63 -28.55
CA ASN A 24 -4.46 40.50 -27.09
C ASN A 24 -5.70 41.08 -26.42
N LEU A 25 -6.20 42.22 -26.90
CA LEU A 25 -7.46 42.81 -26.41
C LEU A 25 -8.66 41.89 -26.70
N SER A 26 -8.66 41.21 -27.84
CA SER A 26 -9.69 40.23 -28.19
C SER A 26 -9.63 39.01 -27.28
N SER A 27 -8.44 38.47 -26.99
CA SER A 27 -8.25 37.36 -26.05
C SER A 27 -8.68 37.73 -24.63
N LEU A 28 -8.30 38.91 -24.13
CA LEU A 28 -8.75 39.41 -22.82
C LEU A 28 -10.27 39.57 -22.77
N PHE A 29 -10.88 40.10 -23.83
CA PHE A 29 -12.33 40.23 -23.91
C PHE A 29 -13.03 38.87 -23.93
N ALA A 30 -12.51 37.91 -24.69
CA ALA A 30 -13.02 36.53 -24.75
C ALA A 30 -12.92 35.85 -23.38
N ALA A 31 -11.77 35.89 -22.73
CA ALA A 31 -11.57 35.39 -21.37
C ALA A 31 -12.56 36.03 -20.39
N SER A 32 -12.74 37.36 -20.45
CA SER A 32 -13.69 38.08 -19.60
C SER A 32 -15.14 37.61 -19.77
N ARG A 33 -15.55 37.35 -21.02
CA ARG A 33 -16.89 36.88 -21.37
C ARG A 33 -17.09 35.45 -20.92
N LEU A 34 -16.09 34.60 -21.13
CA LEU A 34 -16.12 33.19 -20.77
C LEU A 34 -16.19 33.01 -19.25
N MET A 35 -15.31 33.67 -18.50
CA MET A 35 -15.35 33.69 -17.03
C MET A 35 -16.72 34.11 -16.51
N ARG A 36 -17.29 35.20 -17.06
CA ARG A 36 -18.62 35.66 -16.65
C ARG A 36 -19.72 34.64 -16.97
N LYS A 37 -19.67 34.02 -18.15
CA LYS A 37 -20.67 33.03 -18.58
C LYS A 37 -20.63 31.76 -17.75
N MET A 38 -19.43 31.30 -17.42
CA MET A 38 -19.17 30.11 -16.60
C MET A 38 -19.16 30.40 -15.10
N LYS A 39 -19.30 31.68 -14.70
CA LYS A 39 -19.26 32.16 -13.31
C LYS A 39 -17.95 31.84 -12.58
N LEU A 40 -16.83 31.84 -13.31
CA LEU A 40 -15.49 31.63 -12.77
C LEU A 40 -14.91 32.92 -12.22
N LYS A 41 -14.18 32.82 -11.11
CA LYS A 41 -13.27 33.89 -10.67
C LYS A 41 -12.00 33.86 -11.50
N VAL A 42 -11.28 34.97 -11.53
CA VAL A 42 -10.03 35.07 -12.29
C VAL A 42 -9.00 34.03 -11.85
N ASP A 43 -8.86 33.79 -10.55
CA ASP A 43 -7.91 32.81 -10.01
C ASP A 43 -8.29 31.37 -10.40
N ASP A 44 -9.60 31.05 -10.40
CA ASP A 44 -10.10 29.73 -10.83
C ASP A 44 -9.91 29.53 -12.34
N TYR A 45 -10.08 30.59 -13.14
CA TYR A 45 -9.84 30.56 -14.58
C TYR A 45 -8.37 30.27 -14.89
N ILE A 46 -7.44 31.02 -14.27
CA ILE A 46 -5.99 30.83 -14.43
C ILE A 46 -5.61 29.41 -14.01
N MET A 47 -6.09 28.95 -12.85
CA MET A 47 -5.76 27.62 -12.35
C MET A 47 -6.28 26.49 -13.27
N LEU A 48 -7.46 26.67 -13.87
CA LEU A 48 -7.99 25.71 -14.84
C LEU A 48 -7.22 25.72 -16.16
N THR A 49 -6.87 26.90 -16.70
CA THR A 49 -6.01 26.99 -17.90
C THR A 49 -4.66 26.34 -17.65
N ASP A 50 -4.08 26.56 -16.46
CA ASP A 50 -2.82 25.94 -16.09
C ASP A 50 -2.95 24.42 -16.00
N LEU A 51 -3.97 23.90 -15.30
CA LEU A 51 -4.18 22.46 -15.10
C LEU A 51 -4.45 21.71 -16.39
N THR A 52 -5.25 22.30 -17.28
CA THR A 52 -5.64 21.71 -18.56
C THR A 52 -4.59 21.92 -19.66
N GLY A 53 -3.78 22.98 -19.55
CA GLY A 53 -2.84 23.38 -20.60
C GLY A 53 -3.54 23.98 -21.84
N LEU A 54 -4.83 24.30 -21.77
CA LEU A 54 -5.62 24.80 -22.90
C LEU A 54 -5.45 26.32 -23.06
N ASP A 55 -5.21 26.77 -24.30
CA ASP A 55 -5.37 28.18 -24.69
C ASP A 55 -6.77 28.37 -25.30
N VAL A 56 -7.68 28.94 -24.51
CA VAL A 56 -9.06 29.18 -24.94
C VAL A 56 -9.19 30.11 -26.15
N SER A 57 -8.14 30.87 -26.50
CA SER A 57 -8.16 31.79 -27.63
C SER A 57 -7.56 31.22 -28.91
N ASN A 58 -6.94 30.04 -28.84
CA ASN A 58 -6.28 29.39 -29.96
C ASN A 58 -7.29 28.83 -30.99
N SER A 59 -8.36 28.17 -30.54
CA SER A 59 -9.38 27.63 -31.43
C SER A 59 -10.77 27.51 -30.78
N PRO A 60 -11.87 27.44 -31.57
CA PRO A 60 -13.18 27.12 -31.04
C PRO A 60 -13.27 25.76 -30.35
N ALA A 61 -12.44 24.79 -30.77
CA ALA A 61 -12.38 23.47 -30.14
C ALA A 61 -11.76 23.57 -28.74
N ASP A 62 -10.62 24.27 -28.60
CA ASP A 62 -9.96 24.51 -27.30
C ASP A 62 -10.89 25.27 -26.34
N THR A 63 -11.70 26.20 -26.86
CA THR A 63 -12.74 26.87 -26.07
C THR A 63 -13.79 25.88 -25.56
N LEU A 64 -14.25 24.96 -26.41
CA LEU A 64 -15.24 23.96 -26.05
C LEU A 64 -14.68 22.98 -25.02
N ASP A 65 -13.46 22.49 -25.23
CA ASP A 65 -12.76 21.59 -24.31
C ASP A 65 -12.58 22.24 -22.93
N PHE A 66 -12.27 23.54 -22.88
CA PHE A 66 -12.22 24.28 -21.62
C PHE A 66 -13.60 24.34 -20.93
N VAL A 67 -14.67 24.59 -21.69
CA VAL A 67 -16.04 24.57 -21.16
C VAL A 67 -16.40 23.19 -20.62
N GLU A 68 -15.99 22.12 -21.29
CA GLU A 68 -16.17 20.74 -20.82
C GLU A 68 -15.38 20.46 -19.54
N ALA A 69 -14.14 20.93 -19.43
CA ALA A 69 -13.34 20.82 -18.21
C ALA A 69 -14.01 21.53 -17.03
N VAL A 70 -14.53 22.75 -17.23
CA VAL A 70 -15.29 23.48 -16.20
C VAL A 70 -16.55 22.73 -15.80
N ASN A 71 -17.29 22.19 -16.78
CA ASN A 71 -18.51 21.41 -16.50
C ASN A 71 -18.20 20.11 -15.74
N SER A 72 -17.07 19.47 -16.06
CA SER A 72 -16.61 18.26 -15.38
C SER A 72 -16.20 18.56 -13.94
N LEU A 73 -15.48 19.66 -13.70
CA LEU A 73 -15.17 20.16 -12.37
C LEU A 73 -16.44 20.46 -11.56
N ASN A 74 -17.43 21.12 -12.16
CA ASN A 74 -18.68 21.46 -11.47
C ASN A 74 -19.52 20.21 -11.08
N LYS A 75 -19.33 19.10 -11.79
CA LYS A 75 -19.94 17.80 -11.45
C LYS A 75 -19.08 16.98 -10.48
N SER A 76 -17.81 17.33 -10.33
CA SER A 76 -16.88 16.67 -9.43
C SER A 76 -17.20 17.01 -7.98
N PRO A 77 -17.04 16.07 -7.04
CA PRO A 77 -17.10 16.36 -5.62
C PRO A 77 -15.88 17.15 -5.11
N LEU A 78 -14.83 17.26 -5.92
CA LEU A 78 -13.58 17.94 -5.57
C LEU A 78 -13.64 19.43 -5.90
N LYS A 79 -13.01 20.24 -5.05
CA LYS A 79 -12.75 21.65 -5.36
C LYS A 79 -11.52 21.77 -6.25
N LEU A 80 -11.46 22.83 -7.04
CA LEU A 80 -10.35 23.08 -7.96
C LEU A 80 -8.97 23.08 -7.27
N ALA A 81 -8.86 23.74 -6.12
CA ALA A 81 -7.63 23.74 -5.33
C ALA A 81 -7.23 22.34 -4.82
N ASP A 82 -8.21 21.46 -4.58
CA ASP A 82 -7.94 20.09 -4.17
C ASP A 82 -7.43 19.27 -5.37
N VAL A 83 -8.01 19.47 -6.56
CA VAL A 83 -7.53 18.87 -7.82
C VAL A 83 -6.08 19.31 -8.10
N GLN A 84 -5.78 20.60 -7.96
CA GLN A 84 -4.41 21.11 -8.15
C GLN A 84 -3.42 20.44 -7.19
N PHE A 85 -3.76 20.37 -5.90
CA PHE A 85 -2.91 19.74 -4.91
C PHE A 85 -2.70 18.23 -5.18
N LEU A 86 -3.74 17.53 -5.63
CA LEU A 86 -3.67 16.10 -5.91
C LEU A 86 -2.81 15.81 -7.16
N LEU A 87 -3.01 16.57 -8.24
CA LEU A 87 -2.34 16.32 -9.53
C LEU A 87 -0.93 16.92 -9.61
N ARG A 88 -0.73 18.13 -9.07
CA ARG A 88 0.53 18.88 -9.20
C ARG A 88 1.28 19.07 -7.89
N HIS A 89 0.65 18.76 -6.76
CA HIS A 89 1.22 19.04 -5.44
C HIS A 89 1.46 20.53 -5.18
N GLU A 90 0.62 21.38 -5.75
CA GLU A 90 0.66 22.83 -5.57
C GLU A 90 -0.57 23.30 -4.79
N ALA A 91 -0.38 24.29 -3.92
CA ALA A 91 -1.46 25.01 -3.25
C ALA A 91 -0.91 26.29 -2.61
N GLY A 92 -1.76 27.33 -2.49
CA GLY A 92 -1.41 28.55 -1.75
C GLY A 92 -1.16 28.31 -0.24
N ASN A 93 -1.64 27.20 0.30
CA ASN A 93 -1.45 26.78 1.69
C ASN A 93 -0.88 25.35 1.77
N LEU A 94 0.15 25.05 0.98
CA LEU A 94 0.71 23.70 0.84
C LEU A 94 1.06 23.04 2.19
N ALA A 95 1.69 23.80 3.10
CA ALA A 95 2.09 23.32 4.42
C ALA A 95 0.92 22.85 5.31
N ASP A 96 -0.30 23.32 5.06
CA ASP A 96 -1.51 22.89 5.78
C ASP A 96 -2.13 21.62 5.18
N ARG A 97 -1.86 21.37 3.90
CA ARG A 97 -2.44 20.25 3.14
C ARG A 97 -1.58 19.00 3.21
N GLU A 98 -0.27 19.18 3.40
CA GLU A 98 0.68 18.09 3.52
C GLU A 98 0.58 17.38 4.87
N ILE A 99 0.73 16.06 4.83
CA ILE A 99 1.03 15.31 6.04
C ILE A 99 2.45 15.64 6.49
N LYS A 100 2.58 16.16 7.71
CA LYS A 100 3.87 16.55 8.29
C LYS A 100 4.75 15.33 8.57
N ASP A 101 6.06 15.49 8.39
CA ASP A 101 7.03 14.41 8.61
C ASP A 101 6.98 13.86 10.04
N ASP A 102 6.77 14.69 11.05
CA ASP A 102 6.58 14.24 12.44
C ASP A 102 5.38 13.29 12.58
N LYS A 103 4.31 13.53 11.81
CA LYS A 103 3.12 12.66 11.81
C LYS A 103 3.43 11.35 11.11
N ILE A 104 4.14 11.38 9.98
CA ILE A 104 4.60 10.18 9.28
C ILE A 104 5.49 9.34 10.20
N LYS A 105 6.49 9.96 10.82
CA LYS A 105 7.39 9.35 11.79
C LYS A 105 6.60 8.65 12.91
N SER A 106 5.65 9.36 13.53
CA SER A 106 4.80 8.81 14.59
C SER A 106 4.00 7.57 14.14
N ILE A 107 3.51 7.56 12.89
CA ILE A 107 2.79 6.40 12.33
C ILE A 107 3.74 5.21 12.17
N LEU A 108 4.93 5.44 11.61
CA LEU A 108 5.92 4.40 11.38
C LEU A 108 6.51 3.85 12.69
N GLU A 109 6.74 4.69 13.71
CA GLU A 109 7.15 4.24 15.05
C GLU A 109 6.07 3.37 15.71
N LYS A 110 4.79 3.72 15.51
CA LYS A 110 3.68 2.86 15.97
C LYS A 110 3.68 1.51 15.25
N LEU A 111 3.83 1.51 13.93
CA LEU A 111 3.93 0.28 13.13
C LEU A 111 5.12 -0.57 13.57
N GLN A 112 6.30 0.02 13.71
CA GLN A 112 7.51 -0.65 14.21
C GLN A 112 7.27 -1.33 15.56
N LYS A 113 6.70 -0.61 16.54
CA LYS A 113 6.41 -1.18 17.86
C LYS A 113 5.43 -2.34 17.79
N ASP A 114 4.32 -2.17 17.08
CA ASP A 114 3.27 -3.19 16.99
C ASP A 114 3.75 -4.41 16.20
N TYR A 115 4.54 -4.21 15.15
CA TYR A 115 5.18 -5.29 14.38
C TYR A 115 6.22 -6.03 15.20
N GLN A 116 7.00 -5.35 16.04
CA GLN A 116 7.96 -6.03 16.92
C GLN A 116 7.25 -6.90 17.96
N SER A 117 6.14 -6.41 18.51
CA SER A 117 5.30 -7.20 19.41
C SER A 117 4.75 -8.42 18.68
N ASN A 118 4.26 -8.25 17.45
CA ASN A 118 3.76 -9.33 16.61
C ASN A 118 4.86 -10.36 16.26
N PHE A 119 6.08 -9.91 15.97
CA PHE A 119 7.24 -10.78 15.75
C PHE A 119 7.57 -11.57 17.01
N SER A 120 7.62 -10.91 18.16
CA SER A 120 7.95 -11.57 19.44
C SER A 120 6.92 -12.65 19.81
N ALA A 121 5.65 -12.44 19.47
CA ALA A 121 4.56 -13.39 19.72
C ALA A 121 4.52 -14.57 18.73
N ASN A 122 5.00 -14.38 17.51
CA ASN A 122 4.85 -15.35 16.41
C ASN A 122 6.18 -15.86 15.83
N LYS A 123 7.34 -15.51 16.42
CA LYS A 123 8.62 -16.07 16.02
C LYS A 123 8.62 -17.59 16.17
N SER A 124 9.42 -18.27 15.35
CA SER A 124 9.54 -19.72 15.41
C SER A 124 9.94 -20.17 16.82
N LEU A 125 9.20 -21.15 17.33
CA LEU A 125 9.48 -21.80 18.62
C LEU A 125 10.43 -22.99 18.47
N PHE A 126 11.01 -23.17 17.28
CA PHE A 126 12.00 -24.22 17.04
C PHE A 126 13.20 -24.09 17.98
N ASN A 127 13.63 -25.22 18.54
CA ASN A 127 14.80 -25.31 19.40
C ASN A 127 15.78 -26.35 18.86
N ALA A 128 16.95 -25.89 18.40
CA ALA A 128 17.98 -26.74 17.82
C ALA A 128 18.56 -27.78 18.81
N ASN A 129 18.42 -27.53 20.12
CA ASN A 129 18.89 -28.40 21.20
C ASN A 129 17.87 -29.49 21.60
N MET A 130 16.66 -29.46 21.04
CA MET A 130 15.64 -30.49 21.26
C MET A 130 15.57 -31.43 20.07
N THR A 131 15.25 -32.69 20.34
CA THR A 131 14.93 -33.69 19.32
C THR A 131 13.60 -33.37 18.62
N ALA A 132 13.37 -34.01 17.47
CA ALA A 132 12.09 -33.86 16.75
C ALA A 132 10.90 -34.34 17.59
N SER A 133 11.08 -35.44 18.33
CA SER A 133 10.05 -36.01 19.22
C SER A 133 9.66 -35.06 20.35
N GLU A 134 10.65 -34.41 21.00
CA GLU A 134 10.39 -33.43 22.06
C GLU A 134 9.67 -32.17 21.56
N GLN A 135 9.75 -31.87 20.26
CA GLN A 135 9.11 -30.70 19.65
C GLN A 135 7.76 -31.00 19.00
N LYS A 136 7.27 -32.25 19.05
CA LYS A 136 5.97 -32.63 18.44
C LYS A 136 4.80 -31.87 19.04
N GLU A 137 4.78 -31.66 20.36
CA GLU A 137 3.72 -30.90 21.02
C GLU A 137 3.72 -29.43 20.57
N ILE A 138 4.91 -28.84 20.40
CA ILE A 138 5.06 -27.47 19.89
C ILE A 138 4.51 -27.38 18.47
N LEU A 139 4.90 -28.32 17.60
CA LEU A 139 4.41 -28.41 16.23
C LEU A 139 2.90 -28.64 16.15
N GLN A 140 2.37 -29.55 16.98
CA GLN A 140 0.93 -29.83 17.07
C GLN A 140 0.14 -28.56 17.40
N ASN A 141 0.57 -27.83 18.43
CA ASN A 141 -0.06 -26.59 18.86
C ASN A 141 0.04 -25.49 17.79
N ALA A 142 1.15 -25.43 17.04
CA ALA A 142 1.32 -24.47 15.95
C ALA A 142 0.38 -24.78 14.77
N LEU A 143 0.29 -26.04 14.35
CA LEU A 143 -0.59 -26.48 13.25
C LEU A 143 -2.07 -26.31 13.60
N ALA A 144 -2.46 -26.61 14.84
CA ALA A 144 -3.86 -26.50 15.31
C ALA A 144 -4.39 -25.04 15.31
N ARG A 145 -3.50 -24.04 15.28
CA ARG A 145 -3.89 -22.62 15.19
C ARG A 145 -4.18 -22.17 13.76
N LEU A 146 -3.84 -22.98 12.75
CA LEU A 146 -4.10 -22.64 11.36
C LEU A 146 -5.58 -22.85 11.01
N SER A 147 -6.22 -21.80 10.50
CA SER A 147 -7.58 -21.91 9.99
C SER A 147 -7.62 -22.88 8.80
N GLY A 148 -8.56 -23.83 8.83
CA GLY A 148 -8.72 -24.85 7.78
C GLY A 148 -7.88 -26.12 7.97
N VAL A 149 -7.10 -26.22 9.05
CA VAL A 149 -6.39 -27.45 9.44
C VAL A 149 -7.17 -28.14 10.55
N SER A 150 -7.68 -29.35 10.28
CA SER A 150 -8.42 -30.15 11.26
C SER A 150 -7.50 -30.94 12.18
N GLU A 151 -8.01 -31.46 13.30
CA GLU A 151 -7.24 -32.32 14.20
C GLU A 151 -6.64 -33.55 13.49
N GLU A 152 -7.39 -34.15 12.56
CA GLU A 152 -6.92 -35.29 11.77
C GLU A 152 -5.81 -34.89 10.78
N ASP A 153 -5.85 -33.66 10.26
CA ASP A 153 -4.77 -33.12 9.46
C ASP A 153 -3.50 -32.94 10.29
N VAL A 154 -3.63 -32.41 11.53
CA VAL A 154 -2.51 -32.27 12.46
C VAL A 154 -1.89 -33.63 12.77
N LYS A 155 -2.69 -34.65 13.09
CA LYS A 155 -2.19 -36.02 13.32
C LYS A 155 -1.42 -36.55 12.11
N THR A 156 -1.92 -36.29 10.90
CA THR A 156 -1.27 -36.69 9.65
C THR A 156 0.08 -35.99 9.48
N PHE A 157 0.19 -34.69 9.77
CA PHE A 157 1.46 -33.97 9.73
C PHE A 157 2.47 -34.48 10.77
N LEU A 158 2.02 -34.83 11.98
CA LEU A 158 2.91 -35.37 13.01
C LEU A 158 3.50 -36.73 12.61
N LYS A 159 2.71 -37.57 11.92
CA LYS A 159 3.17 -38.85 11.36
C LYS A 159 4.27 -38.68 10.32
N PHE A 160 4.28 -37.56 9.60
CA PHE A 160 5.35 -37.27 8.64
C PHE A 160 6.73 -37.20 9.32
N ILE A 161 6.80 -36.72 10.56
CA ILE A 161 8.07 -36.70 11.30
C ILE A 161 8.62 -38.12 11.48
N GLU A 162 7.79 -39.15 11.52
CA GLU A 162 8.20 -40.55 11.70
C GLU A 162 8.35 -41.33 10.39
N ARG A 163 8.24 -40.65 9.24
CA ARG A 163 8.09 -41.29 7.91
C ARG A 163 6.88 -42.21 7.80
N ASP A 164 5.85 -42.01 8.63
CA ASP A 164 4.58 -42.73 8.53
C ASP A 164 3.70 -42.10 7.44
N TRP A 165 4.08 -42.36 6.19
CA TRP A 165 3.35 -42.00 4.99
C TRP A 165 3.43 -43.13 3.96
N THR A 166 2.45 -43.20 3.05
CA THR A 166 2.48 -44.19 1.95
C THR A 166 3.62 -43.92 0.97
N SER A 167 3.90 -42.64 0.67
CA SER A 167 5.03 -42.22 -0.15
C SER A 167 5.38 -40.74 0.14
N PRO A 168 6.63 -40.31 -0.10
CA PRO A 168 7.01 -38.90 0.03
C PRO A 168 6.17 -37.99 -0.88
N ASN A 169 5.82 -38.47 -2.08
CA ASN A 169 4.97 -37.73 -3.00
C ASN A 169 3.55 -37.50 -2.42
N ASN A 170 2.97 -38.51 -1.75
CA ASN A 170 1.67 -38.37 -1.10
C ASN A 170 1.74 -37.36 0.04
N ALA A 171 2.79 -37.38 0.86
CA ALA A 171 2.99 -36.42 1.93
C ALA A 171 3.13 -34.97 1.40
N LYS A 172 3.85 -34.77 0.29
CA LYS A 172 3.97 -33.46 -0.37
C LYS A 172 2.63 -32.97 -0.93
N THR A 173 1.88 -33.82 -1.63
CA THR A 173 0.55 -33.49 -2.15
C THR A 173 -0.42 -33.12 -1.03
N PHE A 174 -0.40 -33.87 0.08
CA PHE A 174 -1.21 -33.56 1.26
C PHE A 174 -0.82 -32.20 1.85
N THR A 175 0.48 -31.94 1.98
CA THR A 175 1.02 -30.67 2.49
C THR A 175 0.56 -29.50 1.64
N ASP A 176 0.67 -29.58 0.31
CA ASP A 176 0.19 -28.52 -0.57
C ASP A 176 -1.33 -28.35 -0.49
N GLY A 177 -2.09 -29.46 -0.52
CA GLY A 177 -3.55 -29.43 -0.45
C GLY A 177 -4.10 -28.76 0.81
N LYS A 178 -3.37 -28.83 1.93
CA LYS A 178 -3.80 -28.24 3.21
C LYS A 178 -3.17 -26.89 3.51
N LEU A 179 -1.92 -26.67 3.10
CA LEU A 179 -1.13 -25.53 3.57
C LEU A 179 -0.74 -24.53 2.47
N SER A 180 -0.71 -24.90 1.19
CA SER A 180 -0.18 -23.99 0.14
C SER A 180 -1.01 -22.71 -0.06
N GLY A 181 -2.31 -22.75 0.25
CA GLY A 181 -3.16 -21.57 0.25
C GLY A 181 -2.95 -20.64 1.46
N LEU A 182 -2.20 -21.09 2.47
CA LEU A 182 -1.92 -20.35 3.70
C LEU A 182 -0.46 -19.90 3.74
N LEU A 183 0.49 -20.82 3.52
CA LEU A 183 1.91 -20.60 3.73
C LEU A 183 2.77 -21.21 2.61
N ASN A 184 4.02 -20.76 2.53
CA ASN A 184 4.98 -21.31 1.57
C ASN A 184 5.45 -22.71 2.01
N THR A 185 5.08 -23.73 1.23
CA THR A 185 5.38 -25.14 1.53
C THR A 185 6.69 -25.65 0.94
N ILE A 186 7.46 -24.81 0.22
CA ILE A 186 8.66 -25.24 -0.52
C ILE A 186 9.68 -25.92 0.40
N ALA A 187 10.03 -25.27 1.53
CA ALA A 187 11.01 -25.81 2.47
C ALA A 187 10.51 -27.10 3.16
N ILE A 188 9.21 -27.19 3.47
CA ILE A 188 8.60 -28.38 4.05
C ILE A 188 8.74 -29.56 3.09
N LYS A 189 8.38 -29.37 1.81
CA LYS A 189 8.46 -30.41 0.78
C LYS A 189 9.90 -30.88 0.54
N ALA A 190 10.86 -29.95 0.51
CA ALA A 190 12.27 -30.29 0.41
C ALA A 190 12.75 -31.15 1.59
N ASN A 191 12.28 -30.85 2.81
CA ASN A 191 12.62 -31.63 3.99
C ASN A 191 11.90 -32.98 4.07
N ILE A 192 10.71 -33.12 3.48
CA ILE A 192 10.08 -34.43 3.27
C ILE A 192 10.94 -35.29 2.34
N ASP A 193 11.44 -34.73 1.24
CA ASP A 193 12.30 -35.45 0.30
C ASP A 193 13.65 -35.83 0.95
N ALA A 194 14.26 -34.91 1.72
CA ALA A 194 15.47 -35.19 2.48
C ALA A 194 15.25 -36.30 3.51
N LEU A 195 14.15 -36.22 4.28
CA LEU A 195 13.80 -37.25 5.25
C LEU A 195 13.53 -38.58 4.57
N ALA A 196 12.93 -38.62 3.39
CA ALA A 196 12.73 -39.87 2.65
C ALA A 196 14.03 -40.48 2.12
N ALA A 197 15.00 -39.65 1.72
CA ALA A 197 16.29 -40.07 1.17
C ALA A 197 17.33 -40.43 2.24
N ALA A 198 17.13 -40.04 3.49
CA ALA A 198 18.13 -40.22 4.54
C ALA A 198 18.47 -41.70 4.80
N PRO A 199 19.76 -42.09 4.65
CA PRO A 199 20.19 -43.47 4.76
C PRO A 199 20.33 -43.92 6.22
N GLY A 200 20.16 -45.22 6.46
CA GLY A 200 20.42 -45.83 7.76
C GLY A 200 19.28 -45.66 8.78
N PRO A 201 19.47 -46.19 10.01
CA PRO A 201 18.44 -46.20 11.04
C PRO A 201 18.33 -44.86 11.80
N ASP A 202 19.39 -44.06 11.83
CA ASP A 202 19.37 -42.75 12.47
C ASP A 202 19.02 -41.66 11.47
N ILE A 203 17.85 -41.07 11.68
CA ILE A 203 17.22 -40.09 10.79
C ILE A 203 16.89 -38.80 11.57
N SER A 204 17.45 -38.67 12.78
CA SER A 204 17.07 -37.67 13.78
C SER A 204 17.32 -36.24 13.28
N SER A 205 18.34 -36.05 12.45
CA SER A 205 18.69 -34.76 11.84
C SER A 205 17.59 -34.30 10.87
N GLU A 206 17.19 -35.17 9.94
CA GLU A 206 16.17 -34.87 8.94
C GLU A 206 14.79 -34.70 9.56
N GLN A 207 14.46 -35.47 10.60
CA GLN A 207 13.24 -35.27 11.39
C GLN A 207 13.21 -33.88 12.02
N LYS A 208 14.34 -33.45 12.62
CA LYS A 208 14.45 -32.13 13.25
C LYS A 208 14.34 -31.02 12.21
N ASN A 209 14.97 -31.16 11.05
CA ASN A 209 14.89 -30.20 9.95
C ASN A 209 13.46 -30.08 9.40
N LEU A 210 12.71 -31.18 9.32
CA LEU A 210 11.30 -31.15 8.92
C LEU A 210 10.43 -30.42 9.95
N VAL A 211 10.63 -30.67 11.25
CA VAL A 211 9.95 -29.91 12.32
C VAL A 211 10.26 -28.42 12.21
N GLN A 212 11.53 -28.06 12.03
CA GLN A 212 11.94 -26.67 11.82
C GLN A 212 11.23 -26.05 10.63
N ALA A 213 11.21 -26.73 9.48
CA ALA A 213 10.57 -26.23 8.27
C ALA A 213 9.07 -25.93 8.46
N PHE A 214 8.36 -26.77 9.22
CA PHE A 214 6.97 -26.49 9.58
C PHE A 214 6.86 -25.27 10.50
N LEU A 215 7.59 -25.26 11.62
CA LEU A 215 7.50 -24.18 12.61
C LEU A 215 7.88 -22.82 12.02
N ASP A 216 8.93 -22.77 11.21
CA ASP A 216 9.40 -21.54 10.54
C ASP A 216 8.37 -21.03 9.52
N ALA A 217 7.77 -21.93 8.73
CA ALA A 217 6.76 -21.53 7.75
C ALA A 217 5.46 -21.04 8.42
N ILE A 218 5.04 -21.67 9.53
CA ILE A 218 3.87 -21.25 10.31
C ILE A 218 4.13 -19.89 10.97
N ALA A 219 5.30 -19.72 11.59
CA ALA A 219 5.73 -18.46 12.18
C ALA A 219 5.74 -17.33 11.16
N GLY A 220 6.32 -17.58 9.97
CA GLY A 220 6.33 -16.62 8.87
C GLY A 220 4.92 -16.21 8.42
N TYR A 221 4.00 -17.17 8.29
CA TYR A 221 2.61 -16.90 7.95
C TYR A 221 1.90 -16.04 9.00
N GLN A 222 1.99 -16.42 10.28
CA GLN A 222 1.35 -15.70 11.39
C GLN A 222 1.91 -14.27 11.52
N LEU A 223 3.22 -14.11 11.35
CA LEU A 223 3.86 -12.80 11.33
C LEU A 223 3.29 -11.91 10.22
N GLN A 224 3.23 -12.40 8.98
CA GLN A 224 2.72 -11.60 7.86
C GLN A 224 1.23 -11.27 7.99
N ALA A 225 0.42 -12.24 8.41
CA ALA A 225 -1.01 -12.03 8.65
C ALA A 225 -1.25 -10.97 9.75
N GLY A 226 -0.50 -11.06 10.85
CA GLY A 226 -0.56 -10.08 11.94
C GLY A 226 -0.12 -8.68 11.49
N LYS A 227 0.97 -8.57 10.72
CA LYS A 227 1.43 -7.29 10.15
C LYS A 227 0.38 -6.64 9.26
N GLN A 228 -0.25 -7.42 8.40
CA GLN A 228 -1.30 -6.94 7.50
C GLN A 228 -2.49 -6.39 8.29
N THR A 229 -2.97 -7.13 9.29
CA THR A 229 -4.08 -6.68 10.16
C THR A 229 -3.72 -5.40 10.91
N LEU A 230 -2.52 -5.32 11.50
CA LEU A 230 -2.06 -4.13 12.21
C LEU A 230 -1.92 -2.92 11.28
N LEU A 231 -1.40 -3.12 10.07
CA LEU A 231 -1.30 -2.06 9.05
C LEU A 231 -2.67 -1.48 8.73
N GLU A 232 -3.63 -2.36 8.39
CA GLU A 232 -4.99 -1.97 8.02
C GLU A 232 -5.65 -1.16 9.14
N GLN A 233 -5.58 -1.63 10.39
CA GLN A 233 -6.16 -0.95 11.53
C GLN A 233 -5.51 0.41 11.81
N ILE A 234 -4.18 0.50 11.73
CA ILE A 234 -3.44 1.74 11.97
C ILE A 234 -3.79 2.79 10.91
N LEU A 235 -3.83 2.39 9.63
CA LEU A 235 -4.17 3.32 8.55
C LEU A 235 -5.64 3.75 8.61
N ALA A 236 -6.57 2.83 8.87
CA ALA A 236 -7.99 3.14 9.05
C ALA A 236 -8.18 4.18 10.17
N ALA A 237 -7.56 3.96 11.33
CA ALA A 237 -7.64 4.90 12.46
C ALA A 237 -6.97 6.24 12.16
N THR A 238 -5.81 6.23 11.50
CA THR A 238 -5.02 7.44 11.21
C THR A 238 -5.71 8.34 10.21
N PHE A 239 -6.22 7.76 9.12
CA PHE A 239 -6.84 8.50 8.03
C PHE A 239 -8.37 8.60 8.16
N LYS A 240 -8.95 8.03 9.22
CA LYS A 240 -10.41 7.95 9.43
C LYS A 240 -11.11 7.37 8.21
N ALA A 241 -10.50 6.35 7.61
CA ALA A 241 -11.00 5.67 6.43
C ALA A 241 -11.72 4.38 6.84
N ASP A 242 -12.68 3.96 6.01
CA ASP A 242 -13.30 2.65 6.13
C ASP A 242 -12.23 1.54 6.01
N LEU A 243 -12.37 0.48 6.81
CA LEU A 243 -11.36 -0.58 6.88
C LEU A 243 -11.27 -1.36 5.56
N GLU A 244 -12.39 -1.57 4.89
CA GLU A 244 -12.43 -2.31 3.62
C GLU A 244 -11.82 -1.47 2.49
N LEU A 245 -12.07 -0.15 2.47
CA LEU A 245 -11.35 0.77 1.60
C LEU A 245 -9.83 0.71 1.81
N VAL A 246 -9.36 0.66 3.06
CA VAL A 246 -7.93 0.54 3.37
C VAL A 246 -7.34 -0.74 2.79
N LYS A 247 -8.03 -1.87 2.90
CA LYS A 247 -7.59 -3.15 2.31
C LYS A 247 -7.45 -3.06 0.80
N ILE A 248 -8.45 -2.49 0.12
CA ILE A 248 -8.45 -2.34 -1.34
C ILE A 248 -7.28 -1.46 -1.77
N VAL A 249 -7.08 -0.31 -1.10
CA VAL A 249 -5.95 0.59 -1.37
C VAL A 249 -4.61 -0.12 -1.16
N LEU A 250 -4.42 -0.82 -0.04
CA LEU A 250 -3.18 -1.54 0.25
C LEU A 250 -2.89 -2.65 -0.76
N LYS A 251 -3.92 -3.31 -1.29
CA LYS A 251 -3.82 -4.41 -2.25
C LYS A 251 -3.47 -3.92 -3.67
N TYR A 252 -3.98 -2.76 -4.08
CA TYR A 252 -3.90 -2.34 -5.48
C TYR A 252 -3.09 -1.07 -5.74
N ALA A 253 -2.94 -0.18 -4.76
CA ALA A 253 -2.17 1.04 -4.95
C ALA A 253 -0.67 0.74 -5.07
N LEU A 254 -0.03 1.44 -6.01
CA LEU A 254 1.39 1.34 -6.31
C LEU A 254 2.09 2.67 -6.03
N LEU A 255 3.26 2.61 -5.41
CA LEU A 255 4.14 3.76 -5.33
C LEU A 255 4.94 3.88 -6.64
N LYS A 256 4.44 4.71 -7.56
CA LYS A 256 5.06 4.92 -8.90
C LYS A 256 6.24 5.89 -8.92
N GLN A 257 6.48 6.61 -7.83
CA GLN A 257 7.55 7.60 -7.75
C GLN A 257 8.54 7.32 -6.61
N PRO A 258 9.86 7.45 -6.86
CA PRO A 258 10.48 7.80 -8.14
C PRO A 258 10.31 6.71 -9.21
N ALA A 259 10.20 7.09 -10.48
CA ALA A 259 10.08 6.13 -11.59
C ALA A 259 11.31 5.20 -11.64
N PRO A 260 11.16 3.90 -11.93
CA PRO A 260 9.96 3.23 -12.46
C PRO A 260 9.00 2.68 -11.39
N GLY A 261 9.08 3.15 -10.13
CA GLY A 261 8.37 2.64 -8.93
C GLY A 261 7.22 1.64 -9.16
N ALA A 262 7.35 0.44 -8.60
CA ALA A 262 6.38 -0.64 -8.76
C ALA A 262 6.01 -1.34 -7.44
N GLY A 263 6.41 -0.77 -6.30
CA GLY A 263 6.10 -1.36 -4.98
C GLY A 263 4.65 -1.11 -4.58
N PHE A 264 3.94 -2.17 -4.18
CA PHE A 264 2.62 -2.03 -3.55
C PHE A 264 2.76 -1.40 -2.16
N LEU A 265 1.78 -0.57 -1.78
CA LEU A 265 1.79 0.10 -0.48
C LEU A 265 1.83 -0.92 0.68
N SER A 266 1.09 -2.02 0.56
CA SER A 266 1.14 -3.14 1.52
C SER A 266 2.55 -3.67 1.73
N GLY A 267 3.25 -4.02 0.64
CA GLY A 267 4.62 -4.55 0.72
C GLY A 267 5.61 -3.55 1.31
N ILE A 268 5.53 -2.28 0.91
CA ILE A 268 6.42 -1.22 1.41
C ILE A 268 6.23 -0.99 2.92
N LEU A 269 4.98 -0.91 3.36
CA LEU A 269 4.64 -0.56 4.74
C LEU A 269 4.72 -1.74 5.71
N SER A 270 4.58 -2.98 5.23
CA SER A 270 4.73 -4.20 6.05
C SER A 270 6.16 -4.75 6.10
N ALA A 271 7.12 -4.10 5.43
CA ALA A 271 8.49 -4.58 5.31
C ALA A 271 9.15 -4.87 6.67
N ASP A 272 9.95 -5.94 6.72
CA ASP A 272 10.70 -6.34 7.92
C ASP A 272 11.76 -5.32 8.32
N ALA A 273 12.17 -4.44 7.40
CA ALA A 273 13.14 -3.37 7.66
C ALA A 273 12.75 -2.40 8.80
N LEU A 274 11.48 -2.39 9.22
CA LEU A 274 11.04 -1.58 10.37
C LEU A 274 11.32 -2.24 11.72
N ILE A 275 11.58 -3.54 11.77
CA ILE A 275 11.69 -4.30 13.03
C ILE A 275 13.03 -5.03 13.13
N ASP A 276 13.37 -5.44 14.35
CA ASP A 276 14.48 -6.33 14.59
C ASP A 276 14.00 -7.79 14.48
N VAL A 277 14.46 -8.46 13.42
CA VAL A 277 14.20 -9.89 13.16
C VAL A 277 15.34 -10.78 13.62
N ASP A 278 16.43 -10.23 14.16
CA ASP A 278 17.53 -11.01 14.67
C ASP A 278 17.15 -11.64 16.02
N ILE A 279 16.93 -12.94 16.00
CA ILE A 279 16.53 -13.72 17.17
C ILE A 279 17.64 -13.83 18.23
N THR A 280 18.87 -13.42 17.92
CA THR A 280 19.98 -13.42 18.87
C THR A 280 19.95 -12.21 19.81
N HIS A 281 19.25 -11.13 19.43
CA HIS A 281 19.08 -9.96 20.29
C HIS A 281 18.10 -10.25 21.43
N THR A 282 18.56 -10.08 22.66
CA THR A 282 17.71 -10.20 23.87
C THR A 282 16.83 -8.96 24.08
N ILE A 283 17.25 -7.82 23.56
CA ILE A 283 16.52 -6.56 23.52
C ILE A 283 16.47 -6.11 22.06
N PRO A 284 15.27 -5.90 21.47
CA PRO A 284 15.15 -5.46 20.08
C PRO A 284 15.92 -4.17 19.81
N VAL A 285 16.71 -4.17 18.73
CA VAL A 285 17.47 -3.01 18.25
C VAL A 285 16.70 -2.35 17.11
N PHE A 286 15.96 -1.29 17.44
CA PHE A 286 15.12 -0.61 16.46
C PHE A 286 15.91 0.26 15.48
N PRO A 287 15.65 0.14 14.16
CA PRO A 287 16.17 1.10 13.20
C PRO A 287 15.50 2.46 13.40
N ALA A 288 16.30 3.53 13.31
CA ALA A 288 15.82 4.90 13.51
C ALA A 288 14.87 5.33 12.38
N VAL A 289 13.62 5.64 12.73
CA VAL A 289 12.59 6.06 11.78
C VAL A 289 12.85 7.50 11.31
N THR A 290 13.43 7.64 10.12
CA THR A 290 13.71 8.94 9.49
C THR A 290 13.36 8.89 8.00
N ALA A 291 13.12 10.05 7.39
CA ALA A 291 12.84 10.14 5.95
C ALA A 291 14.02 9.65 5.07
N VAL A 292 15.24 9.69 5.60
CA VAL A 292 16.45 9.20 4.91
C VAL A 292 16.56 7.68 4.99
N ALA A 293 16.26 7.10 6.16
CA ALA A 293 16.33 5.64 6.36
C ALA A 293 15.14 4.90 5.72
N PHE A 294 13.97 5.55 5.65
CA PHE A 294 12.72 4.94 5.17
C PHE A 294 12.00 5.82 4.11
N PRO A 295 12.68 6.20 3.01
CA PRO A 295 12.14 7.16 2.05
C PRO A 295 10.85 6.67 1.38
N ASP A 296 10.76 5.36 1.10
CA ASP A 296 9.60 4.80 0.40
C ASP A 296 8.40 4.64 1.34
N GLN A 297 8.61 4.34 2.62
CA GLN A 297 7.55 4.33 3.62
C GLN A 297 6.97 5.74 3.83
N TYR A 298 7.83 6.77 3.85
CA TYR A 298 7.38 8.17 3.91
C TYR A 298 6.55 8.53 2.68
N ARG A 299 7.02 8.18 1.47
CA ARG A 299 6.29 8.42 0.22
C ARG A 299 4.97 7.66 0.16
N ALA A 300 4.95 6.40 0.60
CA ALA A 300 3.74 5.58 0.66
C ALA A 300 2.68 6.21 1.57
N LEU A 301 3.07 6.73 2.74
CA LEU A 301 2.14 7.43 3.63
C LEU A 301 1.67 8.78 3.08
N ARG A 302 2.51 9.52 2.35
CA ARG A 302 2.08 10.73 1.62
C ARG A 302 1.09 10.41 0.50
N LEU A 303 1.30 9.31 -0.22
CA LEU A 303 0.37 8.83 -1.24
C LEU A 303 -0.96 8.41 -0.60
N ALA A 304 -0.93 7.64 0.49
CA ALA A 304 -2.13 7.26 1.25
C ALA A 304 -2.91 8.50 1.73
N HIS A 305 -2.22 9.53 2.22
CA HIS A 305 -2.80 10.81 2.64
C HIS A 305 -3.55 11.53 1.52
N LYS A 306 -3.12 11.38 0.26
CA LYS A 306 -3.83 11.92 -0.91
C LYS A 306 -4.94 11.00 -1.40
N LEU A 307 -4.69 9.69 -1.41
CA LEU A 307 -5.56 8.70 -2.03
C LEU A 307 -6.85 8.47 -1.23
N PHE A 308 -6.78 8.39 0.11
CA PHE A 308 -7.98 8.16 0.92
C PHE A 308 -9.01 9.29 0.80
N PRO A 309 -8.63 10.59 0.96
CA PRO A 309 -9.58 11.69 0.74
C PRO A 309 -10.11 11.74 -0.70
N LEU A 310 -9.24 11.45 -1.68
CA LEU A 310 -9.64 11.41 -3.09
C LEU A 310 -10.76 10.38 -3.30
N VAL A 311 -10.55 9.12 -2.93
CA VAL A 311 -11.55 8.07 -3.11
C VAL A 311 -12.83 8.37 -2.33
N ASN A 312 -12.71 8.81 -1.07
CA ASN A 312 -13.86 9.17 -0.24
C ASN A 312 -14.70 10.31 -0.83
N SER A 313 -14.09 11.26 -1.54
CA SER A 313 -14.82 12.38 -2.15
C SER A 313 -15.83 11.90 -3.20
N PHE A 314 -15.49 10.85 -3.95
CA PHE A 314 -16.35 10.28 -4.98
C PHE A 314 -17.45 9.36 -4.44
N LYS A 315 -17.41 9.02 -3.13
CA LYS A 315 -18.38 8.13 -2.47
C LYS A 315 -18.64 6.85 -3.27
N LEU A 316 -17.57 6.30 -3.84
CA LEU A 316 -17.62 5.06 -4.59
C LEU A 316 -17.88 3.90 -3.62
N GLU A 317 -18.65 2.92 -4.07
CA GLU A 317 -18.73 1.64 -3.36
C GLU A 317 -17.38 0.92 -3.45
N ASN A 318 -17.09 0.07 -2.47
CA ASN A 318 -15.80 -0.64 -2.40
C ASN A 318 -15.51 -1.45 -3.69
N SER A 319 -16.53 -2.04 -4.31
CA SER A 319 -16.39 -2.75 -5.60
C SER A 319 -15.96 -1.84 -6.75
N ASP A 320 -16.42 -0.59 -6.76
CA ASP A 320 -16.06 0.38 -7.80
C ASP A 320 -14.61 0.84 -7.62
N VAL A 321 -14.18 1.06 -6.37
CA VAL A 321 -12.79 1.39 -6.05
C VAL A 321 -11.84 0.27 -6.46
N GLU A 322 -12.21 -0.97 -6.17
CA GLU A 322 -11.43 -2.15 -6.59
C GLU A 322 -11.30 -2.20 -8.12
N SER A 323 -12.39 -2.02 -8.86
CA SER A 323 -12.37 -1.99 -10.34
C SER A 323 -11.47 -0.89 -10.89
N VAL A 324 -11.58 0.33 -10.35
CA VAL A 324 -10.76 1.48 -10.77
C VAL A 324 -9.28 1.20 -10.52
N LEU A 325 -8.90 0.80 -9.31
CA LEU A 325 -7.49 0.57 -8.98
C LEU A 325 -6.90 -0.66 -9.69
N TRP A 326 -7.71 -1.68 -9.96
CA TRP A 326 -7.29 -2.85 -10.73
C TRP A 326 -6.98 -2.50 -12.20
N GLY A 327 -7.80 -1.66 -12.84
CA GLY A 327 -7.63 -1.25 -14.24
C GLY A 327 -6.38 -0.40 -14.54
N TYR A 328 -5.62 0.02 -13.51
CA TYR A 328 -4.38 0.81 -13.63
C TYR A 328 -3.09 -0.03 -13.51
N LYS A 329 -3.20 -1.37 -13.47
CA LYS A 329 -2.07 -2.31 -13.59
C LYS A 329 -1.69 -2.54 -15.04
#